data_AF-A0A923CSM3-F1
#
_entry.id   AF-A0A923CSM3-F1
#
_cell.length_a   1.000
_cell.length_b   1.000
_cell.length_c   1.000
_cell.angle_alpha   90.00
_cell.angle_beta   90.00
_cell.angle_gamma   90.00
#
_symmetry.space_group_name_H-M   'P 1'
#
loop_
_entity.id
_entity.type
_entity.pdbx_description
1 polymer ?
#
loop_
_entity_poly.entity_id
_entity_poly.type
_entity_poly.pdbx_seq_one_letter_code
_entity_poly.pdbx_strand_id
1 'polypeptide(L)'
;MSKFAIAGVLSVIAAGLVFGYQAISSVMGPKAFYKNILLTDVLDKNIIAWIDGISSESLFNIVDYIITTPLYLIFIVVGVILLIISSFRWH
;
A
#
# COMPACT_ATOMS: atom_id res chain seq x y z
N MET A 1 12.30 -16.54 -12.86
CA MET A 1 11.04 -15.79 -12.62
C MET A 1 11.05 -14.52 -13.44
N SER A 2 9.90 -14.08 -13.98
CA SER A 2 9.83 -12.79 -14.68
C SER A 2 10.03 -11.64 -13.69
N LYS A 3 10.50 -10.48 -14.18
CA LYS A 3 10.70 -9.29 -13.34
C LYS A 3 9.43 -8.90 -12.57
N PHE A 4 8.25 -9.09 -13.20
CA PHE A 4 6.94 -8.84 -12.59
C PHE A 4 6.61 -9.82 -11.47
N ALA A 5 6.93 -11.11 -11.64
CA ALA A 5 6.75 -12.09 -10.57
C ALA A 5 7.61 -11.77 -9.35
N ILE A 6 8.87 -11.37 -9.58
CA ILE A 6 9.79 -10.98 -8.49
C ILE A 6 9.23 -9.74 -7.76
N ALA A 7 8.84 -8.70 -8.51
CA ALA A 7 8.26 -7.48 -7.92
C ALA A 7 6.95 -7.78 -7.15
N GLY A 8 6.09 -8.65 -7.68
CA GLY A 8 4.85 -9.05 -7.04
C GLY A 8 5.07 -9.78 -5.72
N VAL A 9 5.98 -10.76 -5.70
CA VAL A 9 6.38 -11.46 -4.47
C VAL A 9 6.97 -10.50 -3.44
N LEU A 10 7.89 -9.61 -3.86
CA LEU A 10 8.47 -8.61 -2.96
C LEU A 10 7.42 -7.68 -2.37
N SER A 11 6.42 -7.27 -3.15
CA SER A 11 5.31 -6.43 -2.68
C SER A 11 4.46 -7.16 -1.63
N VAL A 12 4.13 -8.43 -1.85
CA VAL A 12 3.39 -9.25 -0.86
C VAL A 12 4.20 -9.44 0.42
N ILE A 13 5.51 -9.68 0.32
CA ILE A 13 6.40 -9.76 1.49
C ILE A 13 6.40 -8.43 2.26
N ALA A 14 6.54 -7.30 1.56
CA ALA A 14 6.49 -5.97 2.17
C ALA A 14 5.15 -5.72 2.88
N ALA A 15 4.03 -6.14 2.31
CA ALA A 15 2.73 -6.07 2.97
C ALA A 15 2.70 -6.87 4.28
N GLY A 16 3.21 -8.11 4.25
CA GLY A 16 3.31 -8.97 5.44
C GLY A 16 4.17 -8.33 6.54
N LEU A 17 5.30 -7.73 6.16
CA LEU A 17 6.17 -7.02 7.11
C LEU A 17 5.48 -5.80 7.73
N VAL A 18 4.80 -4.98 6.92
CA VAL A 18 4.08 -3.78 7.40
C VAL A 18 2.91 -4.20 8.30
N PHE A 19 2.12 -5.21 7.91
CA PHE A 19 1.02 -5.72 8.73
C PHE A 19 1.53 -6.33 10.04
N GLY A 20 2.57 -7.17 9.97
CA GLY A 20 3.18 -7.80 11.14
C GLY A 20 3.74 -6.76 12.11
N TYR A 21 4.42 -5.73 11.61
CA TYR A 21 4.91 -4.62 12.42
C TYR A 21 3.75 -3.90 13.15
N GLN A 22 2.66 -3.57 12.45
CA GLN A 22 1.50 -2.94 13.08
C GLN A 22 0.87 -3.84 14.15
N ALA A 23 0.70 -5.13 13.86
CA ALA A 23 0.15 -6.09 14.81
C ALA A 23 1.00 -6.20 16.08
N ILE A 24 2.32 -6.35 15.94
CA ILE A 24 3.25 -6.41 17.09
C ILE A 24 3.24 -5.08 17.84
N SER A 25 3.34 -3.95 17.13
CA SER A 25 3.34 -2.62 17.76
C SER A 25 2.06 -2.36 18.57
N SER A 26 0.93 -2.90 18.11
CA SER A 26 -0.36 -2.71 18.76
C SER A 26 -0.43 -3.30 20.18
N VAL A 27 0.43 -4.27 20.50
CA VAL A 27 0.45 -4.95 21.82
C VAL A 27 1.66 -4.58 22.68
N MET A 28 2.61 -3.79 22.16
CA MET A 28 3.81 -3.37 22.91
C MET A 28 3.57 -2.15 23.82
N GLY A 29 2.49 -1.40 23.58
CA GLY A 29 2.14 -0.23 24.38
C GLY A 29 1.43 -0.57 25.71
N PRO A 30 1.32 0.40 26.63
CA PRO A 30 0.59 0.22 27.90
C PRO A 30 -0.91 -0.07 27.71
N LYS A 31 -1.45 0.20 26.52
CA LYS A 31 -2.79 -0.20 26.10
C LYS A 31 -2.71 -0.75 24.68
N ALA A 32 -3.46 -1.80 24.42
CA ALA A 32 -3.55 -2.35 23.07
C ALA A 32 -4.23 -1.34 22.14
N PHE A 33 -3.51 -0.86 21.12
CA PHE A 33 -4.04 0.10 20.15
C PHE A 33 -3.50 -0.20 18.76
N TYR A 34 -4.38 -0.62 17.86
CA TYR A 34 -4.02 -0.89 16.48
C TYR A 34 -4.08 0.39 15.66
N LYS A 35 -2.95 0.79 15.07
CA LYS A 35 -2.86 1.96 14.20
C LYS A 35 -2.48 1.51 12.79
N ASN A 36 -3.31 1.91 11.82
CA ASN A 36 -2.97 1.73 10.41
C ASN A 36 -1.86 2.72 10.00
N ILE A 37 -0.85 2.21 9.30
CA ILE A 37 0.12 3.03 8.58
C ILE A 37 -0.46 3.33 7.20
N LEU A 38 -0.62 4.61 6.89
CA LEU A 38 -1.16 5.10 5.63
C LEU A 38 -0.03 5.54 4.68
N LEU A 39 -0.35 5.78 3.41
CA LEU A 39 0.61 6.32 2.46
C LEU A 39 1.13 7.69 2.90
N THR A 40 0.23 8.50 3.46
CA THR A 40 0.50 9.84 4.01
C THR A 40 1.36 9.85 5.26
N ASP A 41 1.50 8.72 5.96
CA ASP A 41 2.38 8.60 7.13
C ASP A 41 3.85 8.40 6.73
N VAL A 42 4.10 7.94 5.50
CA VAL A 42 5.43 7.56 5.01
C VAL A 42 5.96 8.54 3.97
N LEU A 43 5.08 9.06 3.11
CA LEU A 43 5.45 10.01 2.07
C LEU A 43 5.45 11.45 2.61
N ASP A 44 6.43 12.25 2.17
CA ASP A 44 6.48 13.68 2.47
C ASP A 44 5.26 14.40 1.89
N LYS A 45 4.71 15.38 2.63
CA LYS A 45 3.57 16.18 2.17
C LYS A 45 3.77 16.79 0.79
N ASN A 46 5.00 17.17 0.44
CA ASN A 46 5.31 17.72 -0.89
C ASN A 46 5.05 16.73 -2.03
N ILE A 47 5.20 15.42 -1.79
CA ILE A 47 4.96 14.37 -2.77
C ILE A 47 3.45 14.17 -3.00
N ILE A 48 2.61 14.55 -2.04
CA ILE A 48 1.17 14.28 -2.03
C ILE A 48 0.35 15.56 -2.31
N ALA A 49 0.96 16.75 -2.19
CA ALA A 49 0.30 18.04 -2.37
C ALA A 49 -0.31 18.27 -3.77
N TRP A 50 0.08 17.50 -4.78
CA TRP A 50 -0.54 17.59 -6.11
C TRP A 50 -2.01 17.15 -6.12
N ILE A 51 -2.44 16.36 -5.13
CA ILE A 51 -3.83 15.87 -5.01
C ILE A 51 -4.79 17.04 -4.79
N ASP A 52 -4.36 18.07 -4.04
CA ASP A 52 -5.16 19.26 -3.77
C ASP A 52 -5.44 20.07 -5.06
N GLY A 53 -4.68 19.84 -6.13
CA GLY A 53 -4.88 20.46 -7.45
C GLY A 53 -5.88 19.73 -8.35
N ILE A 54 -6.43 18.59 -7.94
CA ILE A 54 -7.36 17.81 -8.77
C ILE A 54 -8.74 18.49 -8.76
N SER A 55 -9.15 19.05 -9.90
CA SER A 55 -10.45 19.73 -10.06
C SER A 55 -11.63 18.77 -10.19
N SER A 56 -11.38 17.53 -10.64
CA SER A 56 -12.42 16.52 -10.78
C SER A 56 -12.68 15.83 -9.44
N GLU A 57 -13.88 16.01 -8.90
CA GLU A 57 -14.31 15.40 -7.64
C GLU A 57 -14.16 13.88 -7.65
N SER A 58 -14.50 13.22 -8.76
CA SER A 58 -14.37 11.76 -8.87
C SER A 58 -12.91 11.30 -8.81
N LEU A 59 -11.99 12.01 -9.48
CA LEU A 59 -10.57 11.69 -9.43
C LEU A 59 -9.99 11.98 -8.06
N PHE A 60 -10.37 13.10 -7.43
CA PHE A 60 -9.96 13.43 -6.07
C PHE A 60 -10.37 12.32 -5.10
N ASN A 61 -11.64 11.90 -5.12
CA ASN A 61 -12.15 10.86 -4.24
C ASN A 61 -11.44 9.51 -4.42
N ILE A 62 -11.09 9.13 -5.67
CA ILE A 62 -10.34 7.89 -5.93
C ILE A 62 -8.93 7.98 -5.35
N VAL A 63 -8.24 9.09 -5.59
CA VAL A 63 -6.86 9.24 -5.13
C VAL A 63 -6.82 9.38 -3.60
N ASP A 64 -7.73 10.16 -3.01
CA ASP A 64 -7.91 10.31 -1.56
C ASP A 64 -8.17 8.95 -0.90
N TYR A 65 -9.04 8.14 -1.48
CA TYR A 65 -9.27 6.76 -1.04
C TYR A 65 -7.99 5.92 -1.06
N ILE A 66 -7.19 6.01 -2.14
CA ILE A 66 -5.93 5.27 -2.25
C ILE A 66 -4.94 5.70 -1.17
N ILE A 67 -4.75 7.00 -0.94
CA ILE A 67 -3.74 7.48 0.02
C ILE A 67 -4.14 7.26 1.49
N THR A 68 -5.44 7.20 1.77
CA THR A 68 -6.00 6.93 3.11
C THR A 68 -6.21 5.44 3.36
N THR A 69 -5.99 4.59 2.36
CA THR A 69 -6.01 3.12 2.53
C THR A 69 -4.77 2.65 3.30
N PRO A 70 -4.90 1.67 4.21
CA PRO A 70 -3.75 1.06 4.88
C PRO A 70 -2.69 0.56 3.90
N LEU A 71 -1.43 0.93 4.15
CA LEU A 71 -0.29 0.68 3.25
C LEU A 71 -0.11 -0.80 2.90
N TYR A 72 -0.36 -1.71 3.86
CA TYR A 72 -0.25 -3.14 3.62
C TYR A 72 -1.27 -3.65 2.58
N LEU A 73 -2.48 -3.06 2.51
CA LEU A 73 -3.48 -3.42 1.51
C LEU A 73 -3.04 -2.95 0.12
N ILE A 74 -2.45 -1.76 0.02
CA ILE A 74 -1.91 -1.23 -1.24
C ILE A 74 -0.83 -2.20 -1.77
N PHE A 75 0.10 -2.63 -0.91
CA PHE A 75 1.13 -3.60 -1.28
C PHE A 75 0.57 -4.98 -1.64
N ILE A 76 -0.49 -5.45 -1.00
CA ILE A 76 -1.18 -6.69 -1.39
C ILE A 76 -1.79 -6.54 -2.79
N VAL A 77 -2.56 -5.49 -3.02
CA VAL A 77 -3.26 -5.29 -4.30
C VAL A 77 -2.27 -5.16 -5.44
N VAL A 78 -1.24 -4.31 -5.28
CA VAL A 78 -0.16 -4.17 -6.28
C VAL A 78 0.57 -5.50 -6.49
N GLY A 79 0.89 -6.21 -5.40
CA GLY A 79 1.57 -7.50 -5.47
C GLY A 79 0.79 -8.55 -6.26
N VAL A 80 -0.50 -8.69 -5.95
CA VAL A 80 -1.40 -9.64 -6.63
C VAL A 80 -1.56 -9.28 -8.11
N ILE A 81 -1.75 -8.00 -8.45
CA ILE A 81 -1.85 -7.55 -9.85
C ILE A 81 -0.56 -7.91 -10.62
N LEU A 82 0.61 -7.64 -10.04
CA LEU A 82 1.90 -7.97 -10.67
C LEU A 82 2.07 -9.47 -10.88
N LEU A 83 1.63 -10.29 -9.92
CA LEU A 83 1.67 -11.76 -10.05
C LEU A 83 0.73 -12.25 -11.15
N ILE A 84 -0.49 -11.71 -11.25
CA ILE A 84 -1.43 -12.03 -12.33
C ILE A 84 -0.86 -11.64 -13.69
N ILE A 85 -0.31 -10.42 -13.83
CA ILE A 85 0.34 -10.00 -15.08
C ILE A 85 1.50 -10.94 -15.42
N SER A 86 2.25 -11.39 -14.41
CA SER A 86 3.37 -12.31 -14.61
C SER A 86 2.94 -13.69 -15.13
N SER A 87 1.75 -14.17 -14.76
CA SER A 87 1.24 -15.48 -15.22
C SER A 87 0.80 -15.44 -16.68
N PHE A 88 0.26 -14.31 -17.16
CA PHE A 88 -0.14 -14.17 -18.57
C PHE A 88 1.04 -13.91 -19.51
N ARG A 89 2.17 -13.40 -18.99
CA ARG A 89 3.38 -13.12 -19.79
C ARG A 89 4.27 -14.33 -20.05
N TRP A 90 3.80 -15.53 -19.69
CA TRP A 90 4.46 -16.82 -19.94
C TRP A 90 3.76 -17.62 -21.07
N HIS A 91 2.87 -16.99 -21.83
CA HIS A 91 2.38 -17.47 -23.12
C HIS A 91 3.01 -16.70 -24.28
#